data_AF-A0A9D2SCM7-F1
#
_entry.id   AF-A0A9D2SCM7-F1
#
_cell.length_a   1.000
_cell.length_b   1.000
_cell.length_c   1.000
_cell.angle_alpha   90.00
_cell.angle_beta   90.00
_cell.angle_gamma   90.00
#
_symmetry.space_group_name_H-M   'P 1'
#
loop_
_entity.id
_entity.type
_entity.pdbx_description
1 polymer ?
#
loop_
_entity_poly.entity_id
_entity_poly.type
_entity_poly.pdbx_seq_one_letter_code
_entity_poly.pdbx_strand_id
1 'polypeptide(L)'
;MEWKDGRLQLPQVTLAAMTSVNVRQTVKAMEYSMRGIDFGDCVLITHRKPLFLPKTIRYAHTSKLKNIDSFNYKMLYELGDYLHTDFVMIVHADGFVVHPEQWRDEFLDYDYIGSPWPLPKDDFSYRDRDGNICRVGNSVGIRSRRLVNFPKEADLPFEADHGYFNEDGFLCVKNRHLVEAAGMRIAPLEVAKYFAHESMIPEIRGITPFAFHKWAGTNAGYPRF
;
A
#
# COMPACT_ATOMS: atom_id res chain seq x y z
N MET A 1 10.07 18.54 1.15
CA MET A 1 8.97 18.46 0.18
C MET A 1 9.36 19.33 -1.00
N GLU A 2 9.50 18.76 -2.19
CA GLU A 2 9.91 19.49 -3.40
C GLU A 2 8.75 19.47 -4.41
N TRP A 3 8.44 20.64 -4.99
CA TRP A 3 7.45 20.80 -6.04
C TRP A 3 8.10 21.43 -7.27
N LYS A 4 7.83 20.89 -8.46
CA LYS A 4 8.24 21.46 -9.75
C LYS A 4 7.03 21.58 -10.65
N ASP A 5 6.83 22.76 -11.23
CA ASP A 5 5.70 23.05 -12.12
C ASP A 5 4.33 22.64 -11.53
N GLY A 6 4.16 22.84 -10.21
CA GLY A 6 2.94 22.49 -9.49
C GLY A 6 2.76 20.99 -9.20
N ARG A 7 3.81 20.17 -9.35
CA ARG A 7 3.78 18.72 -9.15
C ARG A 7 4.75 18.29 -8.04
N LEU A 8 4.29 17.45 -7.14
CA LEU A 8 5.09 16.88 -6.06
C LEU A 8 6.15 15.94 -6.65
N GLN A 9 7.40 16.10 -6.24
CA GLN A 9 8.50 15.28 -6.72
C GLN A 9 8.78 14.13 -5.75
N LEU A 10 8.58 12.89 -6.20
CA LEU A 10 8.88 11.66 -5.45
C LEU A 10 9.79 10.72 -6.27
N PRO A 11 11.01 11.14 -6.63
CA PRO A 11 11.93 10.32 -7.43
C PRO A 11 12.34 9.01 -6.73
N GLN A 12 12.26 8.96 -5.40
CA GLN A 12 12.54 7.78 -4.57
C GLN A 12 11.35 6.82 -4.41
N VAL A 13 10.21 7.10 -5.04
CA VAL A 13 8.99 6.28 -4.92
C VAL A 13 8.58 5.72 -6.27
N THR A 14 8.38 4.41 -6.34
CA THR A 14 7.69 3.72 -7.44
C THR A 14 6.19 3.69 -7.15
N LEU A 15 5.35 4.19 -8.05
CA LEU A 15 3.91 3.90 -8.02
C LEU A 15 3.68 2.51 -8.64
N ALA A 16 3.08 1.59 -7.89
CA ALA A 16 2.86 0.24 -8.38
C ALA A 16 1.41 -0.24 -8.16
N ALA A 17 0.94 -1.06 -9.10
CA ALA A 17 -0.27 -1.84 -8.92
C ALA A 17 -0.04 -3.27 -9.42
N MET A 18 -0.42 -4.27 -8.63
CA MET A 18 -0.41 -5.67 -9.02
C MET A 18 -1.85 -6.19 -9.11
N THR A 19 -2.27 -6.69 -10.28
CA THR A 19 -3.64 -7.22 -10.43
C THR A 19 -3.82 -8.14 -11.63
N SER A 20 -4.79 -9.04 -11.56
CA SER A 20 -5.35 -9.79 -12.71
C SER A 20 -6.82 -9.48 -12.99
N VAL A 21 -7.43 -8.57 -12.22
CA VAL A 21 -8.83 -8.15 -12.31
C VAL A 21 -8.93 -6.62 -12.39
N ASN A 22 -10.03 -6.08 -12.90
CA ASN A 22 -10.26 -4.63 -12.96
C ASN A 22 -9.07 -3.84 -13.56
N VAL A 23 -8.38 -4.43 -14.56
CA VAL A 23 -7.12 -3.89 -15.08
C VAL A 23 -7.31 -2.48 -15.64
N ARG A 24 -8.45 -2.24 -16.31
CA ARG A 24 -8.77 -0.91 -16.86
C ARG A 24 -8.94 0.14 -15.76
N GLN A 25 -9.69 -0.19 -14.72
CA GLN A 25 -9.92 0.68 -13.56
C GLN A 25 -8.62 0.92 -12.78
N THR A 26 -7.78 -0.11 -12.65
CA THR A 26 -6.47 0.00 -12.00
C THR A 26 -5.55 0.96 -12.77
N VAL A 27 -5.50 0.86 -14.10
CA VAL A 27 -4.73 1.82 -14.92
C VAL A 27 -5.27 3.24 -14.73
N LYS A 28 -6.60 3.42 -14.68
CA LYS A 28 -7.21 4.75 -14.42
C LYS A 28 -6.86 5.29 -13.03
N ALA A 29 -6.86 4.43 -12.00
CA ALA A 29 -6.44 4.78 -10.65
C ALA A 29 -4.96 5.20 -10.58
N MET A 30 -4.09 4.50 -11.33
CA MET A 30 -2.68 4.89 -11.46
C MET A 30 -2.54 6.25 -12.16
N GLU A 31 -3.16 6.44 -13.33
CA GLU A 31 -3.15 7.73 -14.04
C GLU A 31 -3.66 8.88 -13.15
N TYR A 32 -4.74 8.64 -12.40
CA TYR A 32 -5.30 9.62 -11.47
C TYR A 32 -4.33 9.94 -10.33
N SER A 33 -3.62 8.94 -9.81
CA SER A 33 -2.60 9.14 -8.77
C SER A 33 -1.42 9.97 -9.23
N MET A 34 -1.10 9.94 -10.53
CA MET A 34 0.01 10.68 -11.13
C MET A 34 -0.32 12.15 -11.45
N ARG A 35 -1.58 12.59 -11.34
CA ARG A 35 -2.02 13.90 -11.86
C ARG A 35 -1.33 15.12 -11.22
N GLY A 36 -0.80 14.97 -10.01
CA GLY A 36 -0.06 16.01 -9.30
C GLY A 36 1.26 15.53 -8.71
N ILE A 37 1.77 14.37 -9.15
CA ILE A 37 2.95 13.72 -8.58
C ILE A 37 3.83 13.16 -9.68
N ASP A 38 5.12 13.47 -9.63
CA ASP A 38 6.16 12.84 -10.44
C ASP A 38 6.87 11.77 -9.61
N PHE A 39 6.46 10.52 -9.83
CA PHE A 39 7.11 9.35 -9.26
C PHE A 39 8.39 9.00 -10.02
N GLY A 40 9.37 8.41 -9.34
CA GLY A 40 10.59 7.93 -9.99
C GLY A 40 10.34 6.79 -10.99
N ASP A 41 9.29 6.01 -10.77
CA ASP A 41 8.85 4.94 -11.67
C ASP A 41 7.35 4.66 -11.49
N CYS A 42 6.69 4.10 -12.50
CA CYS A 42 5.27 3.74 -12.47
C CYS A 42 5.08 2.38 -13.15
N VAL A 43 4.62 1.36 -12.43
CA VAL A 43 4.52 -0.02 -12.95
C VAL A 43 3.17 -0.67 -12.73
N LEU A 44 2.60 -1.21 -13.81
CA LEU A 44 1.51 -2.16 -13.75
C LEU A 44 2.06 -3.59 -13.85
N ILE A 45 1.92 -4.36 -12.77
CA ILE A 45 2.31 -5.76 -12.67
C ILE A 45 1.07 -6.61 -12.95
N THR A 46 1.01 -7.26 -14.11
CA THR A 46 -0.15 -8.07 -14.49
C THR A 46 0.19 -9.21 -15.44
N HIS A 47 -0.67 -10.21 -15.47
CA HIS A 47 -0.54 -11.40 -16.31
C HIS A 47 -0.65 -11.18 -17.82
N ARG A 48 -1.19 -10.05 -18.27
CA ARG A 48 -1.26 -9.73 -19.69
C ARG A 48 -1.16 -8.23 -19.89
N LYS A 49 -0.20 -7.79 -20.71
CA LYS A 49 -0.05 -6.37 -21.07
C LYS A 49 -1.34 -5.84 -21.71
N PRO A 50 -2.00 -4.83 -21.12
CA PRO A 50 -3.17 -4.23 -21.73
C PRO A 50 -2.76 -3.34 -22.92
N LEU A 51 -3.54 -3.39 -24.01
CA LEU A 51 -3.28 -2.59 -25.21
C LEU A 51 -3.41 -1.07 -24.96
N PHE A 52 -4.18 -0.68 -23.95
CA PHE A 52 -4.44 0.70 -23.56
C PHE A 52 -3.45 1.23 -22.50
N LEU A 53 -2.37 0.50 -22.17
CA LEU A 53 -1.41 0.94 -21.16
C LEU A 53 -0.71 2.23 -21.61
N PRO A 54 -0.81 3.34 -20.84
CA PRO A 54 -0.07 4.57 -21.15
C PRO A 54 1.44 4.34 -21.15
N LYS A 55 2.18 5.04 -22.01
CA LYS A 55 3.65 4.93 -22.08
C LYS A 55 4.36 5.34 -20.79
N THR A 56 3.70 6.15 -19.97
CA THR A 56 4.18 6.60 -18.66
C THR A 56 4.08 5.53 -17.57
N ILE A 57 3.39 4.42 -17.83
CA ILE A 57 3.29 3.28 -16.92
C ILE A 57 3.93 2.07 -17.61
N ARG A 58 5.05 1.57 -17.08
CA ARG A 58 5.66 0.37 -17.63
C ARG A 58 4.86 -0.87 -17.27
N TYR A 59 4.97 -1.87 -18.14
CA TYR A 59 4.41 -3.19 -17.91
C TYR A 59 5.45 -4.09 -17.25
N ALA A 60 5.04 -4.83 -16.24
CA ALA A 60 5.77 -5.98 -15.71
C ALA A 60 4.86 -7.21 -15.74
N HIS A 61 5.42 -8.34 -16.17
CA HIS A 61 4.67 -9.60 -16.22
C HIS A 61 4.74 -10.32 -14.88
N THR A 62 3.60 -10.83 -14.43
CA THR A 62 3.51 -11.85 -13.35
C THR A 62 2.57 -12.97 -13.79
N SER A 63 2.58 -14.12 -13.12
CA SER A 63 1.60 -15.16 -13.40
C SER A 63 0.18 -14.70 -12.99
N LYS A 64 -0.85 -15.28 -13.62
CA LYS A 64 -2.24 -14.91 -13.33
C LYS A 64 -2.56 -15.12 -11.84
N LEU A 65 -3.00 -14.06 -11.18
CA LEU A 65 -3.50 -14.12 -9.80
C LEU A 65 -4.84 -14.83 -9.81
N LYS A 66 -4.89 -16.03 -9.21
CA LYS A 66 -6.07 -16.91 -9.26
C LYS A 66 -7.05 -16.63 -8.12
N ASN A 67 -6.53 -16.14 -7.00
CA ASN A 67 -7.27 -15.83 -5.78
C ASN A 67 -6.48 -14.80 -4.94
N ILE A 68 -7.06 -14.39 -3.82
CA ILE A 68 -6.46 -13.40 -2.93
C ILE A 68 -5.14 -13.89 -2.31
N ASP A 69 -5.03 -15.17 -1.96
CA ASP A 69 -3.79 -15.73 -1.38
C ASP A 69 -2.63 -15.67 -2.38
N SER A 70 -2.89 -15.95 -3.65
CA SER A 70 -1.88 -15.81 -4.72
C SER A 70 -1.43 -14.37 -4.92
N PHE A 71 -2.32 -13.40 -4.68
CA PHE A 71 -1.96 -11.98 -4.67
C PHE A 71 -1.08 -11.66 -3.45
N ASN A 72 -1.50 -12.05 -2.24
CA ASN A 72 -0.76 -11.78 -1.01
C ASN A 72 0.64 -12.40 -1.02
N TYR A 73 0.77 -13.65 -1.49
CA TYR A 73 2.07 -14.28 -1.66
C TYR A 73 2.98 -13.45 -2.58
N LYS A 74 2.49 -13.03 -3.75
CA LYS A 74 3.30 -12.26 -4.70
C LYS A 74 3.63 -10.87 -4.18
N MET A 75 2.73 -10.24 -3.43
CA MET A 75 2.99 -8.98 -2.75
C MET A 75 4.12 -9.10 -1.71
N LEU A 76 4.18 -10.22 -0.98
CA LEU A 76 5.21 -10.46 0.06
C LEU A 76 6.55 -10.91 -0.51
N TYR A 77 6.57 -11.76 -1.53
CA TYR A 77 7.79 -12.47 -1.95
C TYR A 77 8.32 -12.12 -3.34
N GLU A 78 7.53 -11.44 -4.18
CA GLU A 78 7.91 -11.12 -5.56
C GLU A 78 7.87 -9.62 -5.87
N LEU A 79 7.17 -8.79 -5.09
CA LEU A 79 7.00 -7.36 -5.37
C LEU A 79 8.34 -6.64 -5.57
N GLY A 80 9.35 -6.98 -4.77
CA GLY A 80 10.68 -6.35 -4.80
C GLY A 80 11.43 -6.53 -6.12
N ASP A 81 11.17 -7.61 -6.84
CA ASP A 81 11.77 -7.91 -8.15
C ASP A 81 11.34 -6.92 -9.23
N TYR A 82 10.27 -6.16 -8.98
CA TYR A 82 9.73 -5.17 -9.89
C TYR A 82 10.06 -3.73 -9.49
N LEU A 83 10.85 -3.47 -8.44
CA LEU A 83 11.09 -2.10 -7.94
C LEU A 83 12.46 -1.56 -8.35
N HIS A 84 12.51 -0.27 -8.68
CA HIS A 84 13.74 0.44 -9.06
C HIS A 84 14.09 1.61 -8.12
N THR A 85 13.30 1.81 -7.06
CA THR A 85 13.43 2.96 -6.15
C THR A 85 13.42 2.49 -4.68
N ASP A 86 13.60 3.41 -3.74
CA ASP A 86 13.74 3.10 -2.31
C ASP A 86 12.40 2.78 -1.63
N PHE A 87 11.29 3.24 -2.21
CA PHE A 87 9.95 3.03 -1.69
C PHE A 87 8.98 2.66 -2.80
N VAL A 88 7.90 1.98 -2.45
CA VAL A 88 6.78 1.72 -3.36
C VAL A 88 5.49 2.23 -2.75
N MET A 89 4.72 3.00 -3.51
CA MET A 89 3.33 3.33 -3.22
C MET A 89 2.43 2.35 -3.96
N ILE A 90 1.71 1.50 -3.22
CA ILE A 90 0.78 0.52 -3.78
C ILE A 90 -0.60 1.14 -3.93
N VAL A 91 -1.19 0.98 -5.12
CA VAL A 91 -2.56 1.39 -5.44
C VAL A 91 -3.35 0.24 -6.07
N HIS A 92 -4.67 0.33 -5.96
CA HIS A 92 -5.66 -0.59 -6.51
C HIS A 92 -6.73 0.15 -7.31
N ALA A 93 -7.60 -0.59 -7.99
CA ALA A 93 -8.75 -0.02 -8.69
C ALA A 93 -9.67 0.79 -7.74
N ASP A 94 -9.71 0.41 -6.46
CA ASP A 94 -10.55 0.97 -5.41
C ASP A 94 -9.79 1.63 -4.27
N GLY A 95 -8.50 1.93 -4.47
CA GLY A 95 -7.75 2.70 -3.50
C GLY A 95 -6.48 3.28 -4.08
N PHE A 96 -6.40 4.61 -4.10
CA PHE A 96 -5.40 5.36 -4.85
C PHE A 96 -5.25 6.78 -4.30
N VAL A 97 -4.31 7.55 -4.86
CA VAL A 97 -4.01 8.92 -4.39
C VAL A 97 -5.11 9.88 -4.83
N VAL A 98 -5.68 10.60 -3.87
CA VAL A 98 -6.81 11.52 -4.07
C VAL A 98 -6.48 12.96 -3.72
N HIS A 99 -5.48 13.22 -2.89
CA HIS A 99 -5.12 14.59 -2.50
C HIS A 99 -3.58 14.72 -2.44
N PRO A 100 -2.90 14.87 -3.60
CA PRO A 100 -1.44 15.01 -3.65
C PRO A 100 -0.88 16.10 -2.72
N GLU A 101 -1.65 17.16 -2.50
CA GLU A 101 -1.30 18.28 -1.64
C GLU A 101 -1.28 17.94 -0.13
N GLN A 102 -1.87 16.81 0.27
CA GLN A 102 -1.83 16.30 1.65
C GLN A 102 -0.61 15.41 1.91
N TRP A 103 0.32 15.30 0.95
CA TRP A 103 1.58 14.60 1.16
C TRP A 103 2.34 15.14 2.38
N ARG A 104 3.04 14.26 3.08
CA ARG A 104 3.97 14.63 4.14
C ARG A 104 5.25 13.83 3.99
N ASP A 105 6.40 14.51 4.08
CA ASP A 105 7.69 13.84 3.95
C ASP A 105 7.87 12.75 5.03
N GLU A 106 7.27 12.95 6.22
CA GLU A 106 7.29 11.99 7.33
C GLU A 106 6.71 10.61 6.97
N PHE A 107 5.93 10.49 5.89
CA PHE A 107 5.44 9.19 5.42
C PHE A 107 6.58 8.26 5.00
N LEU A 108 7.74 8.80 4.62
CA LEU A 108 8.94 8.04 4.25
C LEU A 108 9.92 7.81 5.40
N ASP A 109 9.61 8.30 6.61
CA ASP A 109 10.39 8.00 7.83
C ASP A 109 10.09 6.59 8.38
N TYR A 110 9.18 5.87 7.72
CA TYR A 110 8.68 4.55 8.08
C TYR A 110 8.82 3.59 6.90
N ASP A 111 9.00 2.32 7.23
CA ASP A 111 9.09 1.23 6.26
C ASP A 111 7.74 0.72 5.82
N TYR A 112 6.71 0.93 6.64
CA TYR A 112 5.33 0.63 6.30
C TYR A 112 4.42 1.77 6.75
N ILE A 113 3.55 2.24 5.86
CA ILE A 113 2.38 3.04 6.23
C ILE A 113 1.19 2.64 5.36
N GLY A 114 0.06 2.39 6.03
CA GLY A 114 -1.24 2.09 5.41
C GLY A 114 -2.34 2.87 6.11
N SER A 115 -3.59 2.52 5.81
CA SER A 115 -4.73 3.13 6.50
C SER A 115 -4.81 2.71 7.98
N PRO A 116 -5.35 3.54 8.87
CA PRO A 116 -5.71 3.13 10.21
C PRO A 116 -6.78 2.04 10.23
N TRP A 117 -6.59 1.04 11.10
CA TRP A 117 -7.61 0.04 11.41
C TRP A 117 -8.54 0.49 12.55
N PRO A 118 -9.81 0.05 12.57
CA PRO A 118 -10.67 0.20 13.74
C PRO A 118 -10.15 -0.65 14.90
N LEU A 119 -10.64 -0.37 16.11
CA LEU A 119 -10.42 -1.28 17.23
C LEU A 119 -11.05 -2.66 16.94
N PRO A 120 -10.35 -3.77 17.23
CA PRO A 120 -10.88 -5.10 16.99
C PRO A 120 -12.10 -5.36 17.89
N LYS A 121 -13.05 -6.14 17.37
CA LYS A 121 -14.25 -6.57 18.11
C LYS A 121 -14.19 -8.04 18.56
N ASP A 122 -13.11 -8.72 18.20
CA ASP A 122 -12.77 -10.09 18.56
C ASP A 122 -11.51 -10.10 19.43
N ASP A 123 -11.02 -11.28 19.77
CA ASP A 123 -9.85 -11.52 20.62
C ASP A 123 -8.54 -11.77 19.84
N PHE A 124 -8.57 -11.79 18.50
CA PHE A 124 -7.39 -12.10 17.67
C PHE A 124 -7.00 -11.00 16.67
N SER A 125 -7.95 -10.27 16.09
CA SER A 125 -7.66 -9.29 15.04
C SER A 125 -6.77 -8.18 15.56
N TYR A 126 -5.83 -7.75 14.70
CA TYR A 126 -4.96 -6.60 14.93
C TYR A 126 -4.14 -6.69 16.23
N ARG A 127 -3.81 -7.89 16.70
CA ARG A 127 -2.98 -8.10 17.89
C ARG A 127 -1.68 -8.78 17.51
N ASP A 128 -0.55 -8.17 17.86
CA ASP A 128 0.74 -8.80 17.67
C ASP A 128 0.91 -10.01 18.62
N ARG A 129 2.05 -10.70 18.50
CA ARG A 129 2.37 -11.88 19.32
C ARG A 129 2.32 -11.64 20.84
N ASP A 130 2.50 -10.40 21.27
CA ASP A 130 2.55 -9.98 22.67
C ASP A 130 1.18 -9.44 23.13
N GLY A 131 0.17 -9.45 22.25
CA GLY A 131 -1.19 -9.02 22.51
C GLY A 131 -1.42 -7.51 22.33
N ASN A 132 -0.43 -6.76 21.85
CA ASN A 132 -0.58 -5.32 21.63
C ASN A 132 -1.44 -5.04 20.41
N ILE A 133 -2.33 -4.05 20.54
CA ILE A 133 -3.20 -3.64 19.43
C ILE A 133 -2.39 -2.85 18.39
N CYS A 134 -2.27 -3.42 17.20
CA CYS A 134 -1.77 -2.77 16.00
C CYS A 134 -2.90 -1.99 15.32
N ARG A 135 -2.68 -0.71 15.02
CA ARG A 135 -3.74 0.17 14.46
C ARG A 135 -3.49 0.61 13.02
N VAL A 136 -2.51 0.05 12.34
CA VAL A 136 -2.10 0.45 10.98
C VAL A 136 -1.79 -0.79 10.16
N GLY A 137 -2.37 -0.84 8.98
CA GLY A 137 -2.16 -1.85 7.94
C GLY A 137 -3.17 -1.62 6.83
N ASN A 138 -2.82 -1.96 5.60
CA ASN A 138 -3.67 -1.88 4.41
C ASN A 138 -2.83 -2.23 3.17
N SER A 139 -3.43 -2.87 2.16
CA SER A 139 -2.75 -3.13 0.90
C SER A 139 -2.37 -1.85 0.13
N VAL A 140 -3.22 -0.82 0.14
CA VAL A 140 -2.88 0.55 -0.28
C VAL A 140 -1.99 1.18 0.77
N GLY A 141 -0.75 1.46 0.40
CA GLY A 141 0.24 1.90 1.37
C GLY A 141 1.60 2.07 0.75
N ILE A 142 2.47 2.74 1.51
CA ILE A 142 3.88 2.85 1.18
C ILE A 142 4.65 1.76 1.92
N ARG A 143 5.56 1.12 1.20
CA ARG A 143 6.53 0.16 1.76
C ARG A 143 7.93 0.56 1.32
N SER A 144 8.91 0.51 2.22
CA SER A 144 10.31 0.65 1.84
C SER A 144 10.78 -0.61 1.10
N ARG A 145 11.81 -0.46 0.26
CA ARG A 145 12.40 -1.59 -0.47
C ARG A 145 12.94 -2.66 0.47
N ARG A 146 13.56 -2.26 1.59
CA ARG A 146 14.05 -3.21 2.59
C ARG A 146 12.91 -4.03 3.21
N LEU A 147 11.76 -3.42 3.49
CA LEU A 147 10.60 -4.17 3.99
C LEU A 147 9.99 -5.09 2.93
N VAL A 148 9.92 -4.63 1.69
CA VAL A 148 9.39 -5.46 0.58
C VAL A 148 10.22 -6.73 0.39
N ASN A 149 11.54 -6.65 0.56
CA ASN A 149 12.42 -7.82 0.41
C ASN A 149 12.51 -8.67 1.69
N PHE A 150 12.16 -8.11 2.85
CA PHE A 150 12.39 -8.73 4.15
C PHE A 150 11.78 -10.13 4.31
N PRO A 151 10.52 -10.42 3.92
CA PRO A 151 9.97 -11.77 4.07
C PRO A 151 10.80 -12.86 3.40
N LYS A 152 11.34 -12.56 2.20
CA LYS A 152 12.20 -13.48 1.44
C LYS A 152 13.62 -13.58 2.04
N GLU A 153 14.20 -12.45 2.44
CA GLU A 153 15.56 -12.40 2.99
C GLU A 153 15.66 -13.03 4.39
N ALA A 154 14.61 -12.93 5.19
CA ALA A 154 14.51 -13.53 6.52
C ALA A 154 13.91 -14.95 6.52
N ASP A 155 13.66 -15.53 5.33
CA ASP A 155 13.07 -16.86 5.14
C ASP A 155 11.77 -17.07 5.96
N LEU A 156 10.91 -16.05 5.96
CA LEU A 156 9.65 -16.11 6.69
C LEU A 156 8.69 -17.04 5.93
N PRO A 157 8.02 -18.00 6.60
CA PRO A 157 7.12 -18.90 5.94
C PRO A 157 5.79 -18.21 5.59
N PHE A 158 5.27 -18.45 4.38
CA PHE A 158 3.94 -17.97 3.99
C PHE A 158 2.85 -18.83 4.66
N GLU A 159 2.46 -18.40 5.86
CA GLU A 159 1.53 -19.12 6.71
C GLU A 159 0.40 -18.21 7.15
N ALA A 160 -0.80 -18.79 7.26
CA ALA A 160 -1.96 -18.11 7.77
C ALA A 160 -1.73 -17.60 9.20
N ASP A 161 -2.41 -16.50 9.52
CA ASP A 161 -2.64 -16.02 10.88
C ASP A 161 -4.14 -16.08 11.15
N HIS A 162 -4.58 -16.93 12.09
CA HIS A 162 -5.99 -17.18 12.35
C HIS A 162 -6.84 -17.50 11.09
N GLY A 163 -6.24 -18.16 10.09
CA GLY A 163 -6.89 -18.52 8.83
C GLY A 163 -6.81 -17.45 7.72
N TYR A 164 -6.15 -16.32 7.96
CA TYR A 164 -5.98 -15.23 7.02
C TYR A 164 -4.55 -15.13 6.48
N PHE A 165 -4.41 -14.84 5.19
CA PHE A 165 -3.12 -14.70 4.51
C PHE A 165 -2.83 -13.26 4.07
N ASN A 166 -3.49 -12.27 4.68
CA ASN A 166 -3.31 -10.87 4.27
C ASN A 166 -1.87 -10.42 4.51
N GLU A 167 -1.28 -9.77 3.52
CA GLU A 167 0.09 -9.29 3.51
C GLU A 167 0.34 -8.18 4.55
N ASP A 168 -0.66 -7.35 4.82
CA ASP A 168 -0.60 -6.28 5.82
C ASP A 168 -0.64 -6.85 7.23
N GLY A 169 -1.50 -7.83 7.50
CA GLY A 169 -1.49 -8.64 8.73
C GLY A 169 -0.17 -9.39 8.91
N PHE A 170 0.35 -9.97 7.83
CA PHE A 170 1.63 -10.68 7.86
C PHE A 170 2.79 -9.77 8.31
N LEU A 171 2.88 -8.56 7.76
CA LEU A 171 3.96 -7.60 8.05
C LEU A 171 3.72 -6.82 9.35
N CYS A 172 2.50 -6.32 9.55
CA CYS A 172 2.19 -5.35 10.61
C CYS A 172 1.69 -5.98 11.91
N VAL A 173 1.34 -7.26 11.89
CA VAL A 173 0.78 -7.98 13.04
C VAL A 173 1.62 -9.21 13.36
N LYS A 174 1.52 -10.28 12.55
CA LYS A 174 2.17 -11.58 12.80
C LYS A 174 3.69 -11.46 12.94
N ASN A 175 4.34 -10.83 11.96
CA ASN A 175 5.81 -10.70 11.91
C ASN A 175 6.31 -9.33 12.33
N ARG A 176 5.46 -8.49 12.95
CA ARG A 176 5.82 -7.14 13.41
C ARG A 176 7.10 -7.13 14.24
N HIS A 177 7.19 -8.05 15.19
CA HIS A 177 8.35 -8.18 16.07
C HIS A 177 9.66 -8.46 15.32
N LEU A 178 9.62 -9.20 14.22
CA LEU A 178 10.80 -9.47 13.38
C LEU A 178 11.17 -8.25 12.53
N VAL A 179 10.15 -7.56 11.99
CA VAL A 179 10.32 -6.31 11.25
C VAL A 179 10.97 -5.25 12.15
N GLU A 180 10.48 -5.08 13.38
CA GLU A 180 11.03 -4.13 14.35
C GLU A 180 12.43 -4.55 14.83
N ALA A 181 12.68 -5.85 15.07
CA ALA A 181 14.01 -6.37 15.41
C ALA A 181 15.04 -6.14 14.30
N ALA A 182 14.62 -6.11 13.04
CA ALA A 182 15.46 -5.75 11.89
C ALA A 182 15.67 -4.22 11.74
N GLY A 183 15.20 -3.42 12.69
CA GLY A 183 15.37 -1.96 12.69
C GLY A 183 14.44 -1.22 11.70
N MET A 184 13.37 -1.88 11.26
CA MET A 184 12.33 -1.28 10.44
C MET A 184 11.18 -0.75 11.29
N ARG A 185 10.47 0.25 10.78
CA ARG A 185 9.43 0.98 11.53
C ARG A 185 8.11 0.95 10.78
N ILE A 186 7.04 0.54 11.46
CA ILE A 186 5.66 0.71 10.97
C ILE A 186 5.11 2.02 11.52
N ALA A 187 4.50 2.83 10.66
CA ALA A 187 3.94 4.12 11.05
C ALA A 187 2.91 3.98 12.17
N PRO A 188 2.92 4.88 13.17
CA PRO A 188 1.90 4.91 14.20
C PRO A 188 0.60 5.52 13.65
N LEU A 189 -0.50 5.28 14.37
CA LEU A 189 -1.82 5.86 14.08
C LEU A 189 -1.78 7.38 13.87
N GLU A 190 -0.97 8.07 14.67
CA GLU A 190 -0.86 9.54 14.64
C GLU A 190 -0.34 10.08 13.30
N VAL A 191 0.41 9.28 12.55
CA VAL A 191 0.87 9.60 11.20
C VAL A 191 -0.10 9.04 10.16
N ALA A 192 -0.49 7.76 10.33
CA ALA A 192 -1.35 7.04 9.37
C ALA A 192 -2.71 7.73 9.14
N LYS A 193 -3.27 8.41 10.14
CA LYS A 193 -4.54 9.14 10.02
C LYS A 193 -4.52 10.27 8.97
N TYR A 194 -3.35 10.75 8.57
CA TYR A 194 -3.19 11.74 7.50
C TYR A 194 -2.84 11.11 6.15
N PHE A 195 -2.38 9.86 6.15
CA PHE A 195 -1.95 9.16 4.94
C PHE A 195 -3.15 8.64 4.14
N ALA A 196 -3.92 7.69 4.68
CA ALA A 196 -5.01 7.07 3.95
C ALA A 196 -6.16 6.65 4.86
N HIS A 197 -7.38 6.68 4.32
CA HIS A 197 -8.58 6.22 5.03
C HIS A 197 -9.24 5.05 4.31
N GLU A 198 -9.59 4.00 5.05
CA GLU A 198 -10.44 2.90 4.57
C GLU A 198 -11.72 2.77 5.40
N SER A 199 -11.54 2.63 6.71
CA SER A 199 -12.64 2.57 7.69
C SER A 199 -12.82 3.92 8.37
N MET A 200 -14.08 4.34 8.54
CA MET A 200 -14.38 5.56 9.29
C MET A 200 -14.23 5.33 10.79
N ILE A 201 -13.17 5.90 11.37
CA ILE A 201 -12.86 5.84 12.80
C ILE A 201 -12.88 7.25 13.42
N PRO A 202 -13.10 7.40 14.74
CA PRO A 202 -13.09 8.70 15.39
C PRO A 202 -11.83 9.53 15.12
N GLU A 203 -10.67 8.89 15.07
CA GLU A 203 -9.35 9.51 14.95
C GLU A 203 -9.09 10.18 13.59
N ILE A 204 -9.85 9.83 12.56
CA ILE A 204 -9.74 10.42 11.22
C ILE A 204 -10.79 11.50 10.93
N ARG A 205 -11.69 11.79 11.88
CA ARG A 205 -12.78 12.73 11.66
C ARG A 205 -12.24 14.13 11.36
N GLY A 206 -12.72 14.73 10.27
CA GLY A 206 -12.33 16.07 9.85
C GLY A 206 -10.95 16.15 9.19
N ILE A 207 -10.31 15.01 8.92
CA ILE A 207 -9.04 14.95 8.20
C ILE A 207 -9.30 14.63 6.73
N THR A 208 -8.65 15.35 5.83
CA THR A 208 -8.56 14.99 4.41
C THR A 208 -7.30 14.15 4.22
N PRO A 209 -7.39 12.88 3.77
CA PRO A 209 -6.22 12.02 3.63
C PRO A 209 -5.50 12.24 2.30
N PHE A 210 -4.22 11.86 2.19
CA PHE A 210 -3.50 11.83 0.90
C PHE A 210 -4.07 10.79 -0.08
N ALA A 211 -4.38 9.58 0.41
CA ALA A 211 -4.92 8.47 -0.36
C ALA A 211 -6.17 7.88 0.32
N PHE A 212 -6.80 6.88 -0.30
CA PHE A 212 -7.91 6.16 0.30
C PHE A 212 -7.94 4.70 -0.15
N HIS A 213 -8.77 3.89 0.50
CA HIS A 213 -9.14 2.56 0.04
C HIS A 213 -10.63 2.32 0.32
N LYS A 214 -11.36 1.80 -0.65
CA LYS A 214 -12.82 1.57 -0.66
C LYS A 214 -13.64 2.87 -0.54
N TRP A 215 -14.78 2.89 -1.23
CA TRP A 215 -15.69 4.04 -1.25
C TRP A 215 -16.73 4.00 -0.11
N ALA A 216 -16.26 3.89 1.13
CA ALA A 216 -17.10 3.91 2.33
C ALA A 216 -17.01 5.27 3.06
N GLY A 217 -18.10 5.71 3.68
CA GLY A 217 -18.11 6.95 4.47
C GLY A 217 -17.73 8.18 3.63
N THR A 218 -16.78 8.98 4.12
CA THR A 218 -16.30 10.18 3.42
C THR A 218 -15.62 9.87 2.09
N ASN A 219 -15.12 8.64 1.89
CA ASN A 219 -14.53 8.20 0.63
C ASN A 219 -15.56 8.00 -0.49
N ALA A 220 -16.87 7.97 -0.19
CA ALA A 220 -17.91 7.72 -1.18
C ALA A 220 -17.96 8.76 -2.32
N GLY A 221 -17.43 9.98 -2.07
CA GLY A 221 -17.34 11.05 -3.06
C GLY A 221 -16.17 10.95 -4.03
N TYR A 222 -15.22 10.03 -3.81
CA TYR A 222 -14.07 9.89 -4.72
C TYR A 222 -14.45 9.21 -6.04
N PRO A 223 -13.70 9.48 -7.13
CA PRO A 223 -13.99 8.92 -8.44
C PRO A 223 -14.10 7.39 -8.43
N ARG A 224 -15.02 6.87 -9.25
CA ARG A 224 -15.19 5.44 -9.55
C ARG A 224 -15.00 5.26 -11.07
N PHE A 225 -14.06 4.43 -11.47
CA PHE A 225 -13.67 4.22 -12.87
C PHE A 225 -14.28 2.96 -13.50
#